data_AF-A0A6P2EXZ6-F1
#
_entry.id   AF-A0A6P2EXZ6-F1
#
_cell.length_a   1.000
_cell.length_b   1.000
_cell.length_c   1.000
_cell.angle_alpha   90.00
_cell.angle_beta   90.00
_cell.angle_gamma   90.00
#
_symmetry.space_group_name_H-M   'P 1'
#
loop_
_entity.id
_entity.type
_entity.pdbx_description
1 polymer ?
#
loop_
_entity_poly.entity_id
_entity_poly.type
_entity_poly.pdbx_seq_one_letter_code
_entity_poly.pdbx_strand_id
1 'polypeptide(L)'
;MAIRKLHDDDKVQKSLGLRGQAPWLVNESGIYALVMRSNKSDARDFQRWVTKEVLPSIRRNGGYMTPEVAQQAIDDPNAKSRAGIAEPEC
;
A
#
# COMPACT_ATOMS: atom_id res chain seq x y z
N MET A 1 7.59 -18.84 -10.34
CA MET A 1 8.21 -17.60 -9.84
C MET A 1 7.13 -16.55 -9.59
N ALA A 2 7.03 -16.01 -8.36
CA ALA A 2 5.98 -15.05 -7.99
C ALA A 2 6.01 -13.75 -8.82
N ILE A 3 7.21 -13.29 -9.19
CA ILE A 3 7.45 -12.08 -9.99
C ILE A 3 6.82 -12.16 -11.39
N ARG A 4 6.73 -13.36 -11.99
CA ARG A 4 6.11 -13.53 -13.33
C ARG A 4 4.62 -13.22 -13.34
N LYS A 5 3.96 -13.35 -12.19
CA LYS A 5 2.51 -13.11 -12.05
C LYS A 5 2.19 -11.65 -11.69
N LEU A 6 3.20 -10.78 -11.62
CA LEU A 6 3.03 -9.37 -11.36
C LEU A 6 2.82 -8.61 -12.67
N HIS A 7 2.09 -7.49 -12.65
CA HIS A 7 1.88 -6.67 -13.83
C HIS A 7 3.22 -6.11 -14.34
N ASP A 8 3.27 -5.74 -15.63
CA ASP A 8 4.54 -5.38 -16.28
C ASP A 8 5.01 -3.96 -15.95
N ASP A 9 4.12 -3.06 -15.53
CA ASP A 9 4.44 -1.72 -15.01
C ASP A 9 5.03 -1.76 -13.58
N ASP A 10 4.70 -2.80 -12.83
CA ASP A 10 5.09 -2.96 -11.44
C ASP A 10 6.48 -3.60 -11.27
N LYS A 11 7.09 -4.07 -12.35
CA LYS A 11 8.38 -4.76 -12.33
C LYS A 11 9.30 -4.31 -13.46
N VAL A 12 10.58 -4.18 -13.17
CA VAL A 12 11.62 -3.96 -14.19
C VAL A 12 12.83 -4.82 -13.91
N GLN A 13 13.40 -5.40 -14.96
CA GLN A 13 14.67 -6.11 -14.86
C GLN A 13 15.79 -5.16 -15.30
N LYS A 14 16.66 -4.75 -14.37
CA LYS A 14 17.72 -3.77 -14.66
C LYS A 14 19.08 -4.37 -14.32
N SER A 15 20.02 -4.29 -15.28
CA SER A 15 21.41 -4.63 -15.00
C SER A 15 22.02 -3.55 -14.11
N LEU A 16 22.43 -3.93 -12.90
CA LEU A 16 23.07 -3.04 -11.93
C LEU A 16 24.60 -3.13 -11.98
N GLY A 17 25.17 -3.67 -13.06
CA GLY A 17 26.62 -3.93 -13.16
C GLY A 17 27.10 -5.09 -12.27
N LEU A 18 26.18 -5.82 -11.64
CA LEU A 18 26.47 -7.01 -10.85
C LEU A 18 26.78 -8.20 -11.77
N ARG A 19 27.71 -9.06 -11.37
CA ARG A 19 27.98 -10.31 -12.09
C ARG A 19 26.80 -11.26 -11.91
N GLY A 20 26.15 -11.64 -13.02
CA GLY A 20 25.03 -12.59 -13.02
C GLY A 20 23.79 -12.06 -13.74
N GLN A 21 22.64 -12.68 -13.50
CA GLN A 21 21.37 -12.20 -14.05
C GLN A 21 20.97 -10.87 -13.40
N ALA A 22 20.47 -9.95 -14.22
CA ALA A 22 19.92 -8.69 -13.76
C ALA A 22 18.78 -8.92 -12.75
N PRO A 23 18.81 -8.27 -11.56
CA PRO A 23 17.75 -8.41 -10.58
C PRO A 23 16.45 -7.78 -11.07
N TRP A 24 15.34 -8.25 -10.50
CA TRP A 24 14.04 -7.61 -10.63
C TRP A 24 13.90 -6.52 -9.57
N LEU A 25 13.55 -5.33 -10.01
CA LEU A 25 13.13 -4.23 -9.17
C LEU A 25 11.61 -4.16 -9.25
N VAL A 26 10.97 -3.90 -8.11
CA VAL A 26 9.51 -3.88 -7.97
C VAL A 26 9.14 -2.58 -7.27
N ASN A 27 8.11 -1.89 -7.77
CA ASN A 27 7.60 -0.66 -7.16
C ASN A 27 6.68 -0.96 -5.95
N GLU A 28 6.12 0.07 -5.33
CA GLU A 28 5.23 -0.09 -4.17
C GLU A 28 3.96 -0.89 -4.49
N SER A 29 3.27 -0.57 -5.59
CA SER A 29 2.10 -1.32 -6.07
C SER A 29 2.40 -2.82 -6.20
N GLY A 30 3.53 -3.13 -6.83
CA GLY A 30 4.01 -4.48 -7.02
C GLY A 30 4.36 -5.20 -5.72
N ILE A 31 4.93 -4.50 -4.75
CA ILE A 31 5.18 -5.04 -3.42
C ILE A 31 3.85 -5.42 -2.74
N TYR A 32 2.84 -4.55 -2.77
CA TYR A 32 1.54 -4.89 -2.19
C TYR A 32 0.89 -6.08 -2.88
N ALA A 33 0.92 -6.15 -4.22
CA ALA A 33 0.43 -7.30 -4.96
C ALA A 33 1.15 -8.61 -4.57
N LEU A 34 2.46 -8.55 -4.34
CA LEU A 34 3.25 -9.70 -3.87
C LEU A 34 2.84 -10.11 -2.45
N VAL A 35 2.68 -9.15 -1.54
CA VAL A 35 2.26 -9.42 -0.16
C VAL A 35 0.86 -10.02 -0.14
N MET A 36 -0.10 -9.46 -0.89
CA MET A 36 -1.49 -9.92 -0.93
C MET A 36 -1.64 -11.33 -1.52
N ARG A 37 -0.72 -11.78 -2.38
CA ARG A 37 -0.71 -13.14 -2.95
C ARG A 37 0.15 -14.12 -2.15
N SER A 38 0.96 -13.65 -1.21
CA SER A 38 1.91 -14.49 -0.48
C SER A 38 1.22 -15.46 0.47
N ASN A 39 1.74 -16.68 0.56
CA ASN A 39 1.30 -17.71 1.51
C ASN A 39 2.16 -17.77 2.78
N LYS A 40 3.16 -16.88 2.93
CA LYS A 40 4.03 -16.83 4.12
C LYS A 40 3.24 -16.38 5.35
N SER A 41 3.55 -16.94 6.52
CA SER A 41 2.94 -16.56 7.81
C SER A 41 2.90 -15.04 8.01
N ASP A 42 4.03 -14.38 7.78
CA ASP A 42 4.21 -12.95 8.06
C ASP A 42 3.34 -12.09 7.15
N ALA A 43 3.07 -12.54 5.92
CA ALA A 43 2.19 -11.85 4.99
C ALA A 43 0.71 -12.02 5.36
N ARG A 44 0.33 -13.13 6.02
CA ARG A 44 -1.07 -13.39 6.39
C ARG A 44 -1.57 -12.41 7.44
N ASP A 45 -0.70 -11.97 8.34
CA ASP A 45 -1.08 -11.02 9.40
C ASP A 45 -1.29 -9.62 8.82
N PHE A 46 -0.41 -9.18 7.91
CA PHE A 46 -0.62 -7.97 7.13
C PHE A 46 -1.90 -8.03 6.29
N GLN A 47 -2.12 -9.12 5.53
CA GLN A 47 -3.34 -9.31 4.73
C GLN A 47 -4.60 -9.22 5.61
N ARG A 48 -4.58 -9.86 6.78
CA ARG A 48 -5.71 -9.81 7.73
C ARG A 48 -5.94 -8.42 8.27
N TRP A 49 -4.89 -7.71 8.65
CA TRP A 49 -5.01 -6.32 9.10
C TRP A 49 -5.59 -5.42 8.01
N VAL A 50 -5.06 -5.50 6.78
CA VAL A 50 -5.59 -4.73 5.64
C VAL A 50 -7.06 -5.04 5.37
N THR A 51 -7.44 -6.33 5.35
CA THR A 51 -8.80 -6.75 4.99
C THR A 51 -9.84 -6.57 6.10
N LYS A 52 -9.43 -6.63 7.38
CA LYS A 52 -10.34 -6.49 8.53
C LYS A 52 -10.45 -5.07 9.05
N GLU A 53 -9.41 -4.26 8.91
CA GLU A 53 -9.33 -2.94 9.52
C GLU A 53 -9.27 -1.84 8.47
N VAL A 54 -8.23 -1.86 7.63
CA VAL A 54 -7.93 -0.77 6.69
C VAL A 54 -9.01 -0.61 5.63
N LEU A 55 -9.30 -1.64 4.85
CA LEU A 55 -10.28 -1.57 3.76
C LEU A 55 -11.71 -1.29 4.29
N PRO A 56 -12.18 -1.92 5.39
CA PRO A 56 -13.47 -1.56 5.97
C PRO A 56 -13.54 -0.12 6.47
N SER A 57 -12.46 0.42 7.04
CA SER A 57 -12.40 1.83 7.45
C SER A 57 -12.51 2.75 6.26
N ILE A 58 -11.72 2.54 5.21
CA ILE A 58 -11.77 3.35 3.98
C ILE A 58 -13.17 3.28 3.37
N ARG A 59 -13.80 2.10 3.30
CA ARG A 59 -15.15 1.94 2.74
C ARG A 59 -16.22 2.74 3.51
N ARG A 60 -16.10 2.84 4.84
CA ARG A 60 -17.09 3.53 5.68
C ARG A 60 -16.84 5.03 5.78
N ASN A 61 -15.57 5.42 5.86
CA ASN A 61 -15.17 6.76 6.28
C ASN A 61 -14.48 7.56 5.16
N GLY A 62 -14.27 6.97 3.99
CA GLY A 62 -13.55 7.59 2.87
C GLY A 62 -12.01 7.60 3.04
N GLY A 63 -11.49 7.16 4.18
CA GLY A 63 -10.07 7.10 4.46
C GLY A 63 -9.70 6.18 5.62
N TYR A 64 -8.41 5.88 5.72
CA TYR A 64 -7.81 5.25 6.90
C TYR A 64 -7.01 6.31 7.63
N MET A 65 -7.40 6.60 8.86
CA MET A 65 -6.69 7.50 9.77
C MET A 65 -6.39 6.73 11.04
N THR A 66 -5.21 6.93 11.60
CA THR A 66 -4.95 6.46 12.96
C THR A 66 -5.80 7.27 13.94
N PRO A 67 -6.17 6.72 15.11
CA PRO A 67 -6.99 7.44 16.09
C PRO A 67 -6.37 8.79 16.50
N GLU A 68 -5.04 8.89 16.51
CA GLU A 68 -4.33 10.14 16.80
C GLU A 68 -4.57 11.20 15.72
N VAL A 69 -4.51 10.81 14.44
CA VAL A 69 -4.79 11.71 13.31
C VAL A 69 -6.27 12.08 13.26
N ALA A 70 -7.15 11.13 13.55
CA ALA A 70 -8.59 11.39 13.64
C ALA A 70 -8.92 12.40 14.75
N GLN A 71 -8.27 12.30 15.92
CA GLN A 71 -8.46 13.25 17.01
C GLN A 71 -7.93 14.65 16.65
N GLN A 72 -6.75 14.74 16.05
CA GLN A 72 -6.20 16.00 15.56
C GLN A 72 -7.08 16.66 14.49
N ALA A 73 -7.74 15.87 13.64
CA ALA A 73 -8.68 16.37 12.63
C ALA A 73 -10.02 16.86 13.22
N ILE A 74 -10.36 16.44 14.44
CA ILE A 74 -11.50 16.96 15.21
C ILE A 74 -11.10 18.25 15.94
N ASP A 75 -9.90 18.28 16.51
CA ASP A 75 -9.39 19.39 17.33
C ASP A 75 -8.98 20.62 16.49
N ASP A 76 -8.56 20.43 15.23
CA ASP A 76 -8.27 21.50 14.27
C ASP A 76 -9.03 21.26 12.93
N PRO A 77 -10.05 22.09 12.61
CA PRO A 77 -10.79 21.99 11.35
C PRO A 77 -9.93 22.12 10.10
N ASN A 78 -8.75 22.75 10.20
CA ASN A 78 -7.82 22.95 9.10
C ASN A 78 -6.80 21.80 8.96
N ALA A 79 -6.78 20.83 9.86
CA ALA A 79 -5.89 19.66 9.74
C ALA A 79 -6.27 18.75 8.56
N LYS A 80 -7.54 18.75 8.15
CA LYS A 80 -8.04 18.01 6.98
C LYS A 80 -7.41 18.44 5.65
N SER A 81 -6.93 19.69 5.55
CA SER A 81 -6.30 20.22 4.32
C SER A 81 -4.81 19.85 4.19
N ARG A 82 -4.15 19.46 5.29
CA ARG A 82 -2.72 19.07 5.33
C ARG A 82 -2.50 17.57 5.33
N ALA A 83 -3.45 16.80 5.87
CA ALA A 83 -3.50 15.35 5.67
C ALA A 83 -4.09 15.12 4.27
N GLY A 84 -3.24 14.94 3.26
CA GLY A 84 -3.62 14.82 1.84
C GLY A 84 -4.64 13.73 1.54
N ILE A 85 -5.90 14.01 1.86
CA ILE A 85 -7.10 13.34 1.37
C ILE A 85 -7.66 14.35 0.39
N ALA A 86 -7.34 14.15 -0.89
CA ALA A 86 -7.95 14.93 -1.94
C ALA A 86 -9.48 14.86 -1.78
N GLU A 87 -10.13 16.01 -1.60
CA GLU A 87 -11.56 16.12 -1.82
C GLU A 87 -11.83 15.68 -3.27
N PRO A 88 -12.79 14.77 -3.52
CA PRO A 88 -13.19 14.51 -4.89
C PRO A 88 -13.79 15.81 -5.45
N GLU A 89 -13.11 16.38 -6.43
CA GLU A 89 -13.65 17.44 -7.28
C GLU A 89 -15.03 17.01 -7.81
N CYS A 90 -16.03 17.87 -7.56
CA CYS A 90 -17.39 17.70 -8.07
C CYS A 90 -17.48 18.13 -9.54
#